data_AF-A0A956L6J5-F1
#
_entry.id   AF-A0A956L6J5-F1
#
_cell.length_a   1.000
_cell.length_b   1.000
_cell.length_c   1.000
_cell.angle_alpha   90.00
_cell.angle_beta   90.00
_cell.angle_gamma   90.00
#
_symmetry.space_group_name_H-M   'P 1'
#
loop_
_entity.id
_entity.type
_entity.pdbx_description
1 polymer ?
#
loop_
_entity_poly.entity_id
_entity_poly.type
_entity_poly.pdbx_seq_one_letter_code
_entity_poly.pdbx_strand_id
1 'polypeptide(L)'
;MTQAPEKTDPQKTDLVTLTIDGISVSVPKGTLVIRAAEQVGIQIPRFCDHPLLSPVGACRQCLVEVALPGPDGSMRQMQGPPGRMKPQASCTLVASEGMEVTTEGPDVEKAREAVLEYMLINHPLDCPVGRGDVGEHDALHIIGFVLEQLDPDPPAIEALRALGVEAALDRLATAFAGAPNLPAATRRYAAAV
;
A
#
# COMPACT_ATOMS: atom_id res chain seq x y z
N MET A 1 4.12 41.17 -16.43
CA MET A 1 3.81 40.32 -17.60
C MET A 1 4.16 38.90 -17.22
N THR A 2 3.20 38.14 -16.70
CA THR A 2 3.43 36.77 -16.24
C THR A 2 3.16 35.84 -17.42
N GLN A 3 4.22 35.32 -18.03
CA GLN A 3 4.12 34.38 -19.13
C GLN A 3 3.57 33.04 -18.61
N ALA A 4 2.59 32.48 -19.32
CA ALA A 4 2.07 31.14 -19.09
C ALA A 4 3.16 30.09 -19.43
N PRO A 5 3.19 28.92 -18.78
CA PRO A 5 4.18 27.90 -19.10
C PRO A 5 3.94 27.38 -20.53
N GLU A 6 5.01 27.44 -21.31
CA GLU A 6 5.09 27.06 -22.72
C GLU A 6 4.87 25.55 -22.87
N LYS A 7 3.93 25.16 -23.74
CA LYS A 7 3.63 23.76 -24.04
C LYS A 7 4.73 23.21 -24.94
N THR A 8 5.57 22.32 -24.39
CA THR A 8 6.60 21.61 -25.15
C THR A 8 5.98 20.50 -26.00
N ASP A 9 6.27 20.53 -27.31
CA ASP A 9 5.94 19.49 -28.30
C ASP A 9 6.54 18.11 -27.92
N PRO A 10 5.89 16.98 -28.28
CA PRO A 10 6.35 15.65 -27.87
C PRO A 10 7.58 15.26 -28.70
N GLN A 11 8.78 15.47 -28.14
CA GLN A 11 10.00 14.88 -28.69
C GLN A 11 9.88 13.36 -28.68
N LYS A 12 10.23 12.75 -29.82
CA LYS A 12 10.46 11.31 -30.07
C LYS A 12 10.82 10.57 -28.77
N THR A 13 9.82 9.96 -28.14
CA THR A 13 9.96 9.36 -26.82
C THR A 13 10.71 8.04 -26.95
N ASP A 14 11.94 7.99 -26.44
CA ASP A 14 12.55 6.73 -26.05
C ASP A 14 11.64 6.09 -24.99
N LEU A 15 10.88 5.07 -25.40
CA LEU A 15 10.01 4.33 -24.50
C LEU A 15 10.84 3.32 -23.72
N VAL A 16 10.51 3.20 -22.45
CA VAL A 16 11.08 2.23 -21.53
C VAL A 16 9.99 1.25 -21.14
N THR A 17 10.27 -0.04 -21.22
CA THR A 17 9.34 -1.11 -20.86
C THR A 17 9.67 -1.66 -19.49
N LEU A 18 8.66 -1.71 -18.63
CA LEU A 18 8.70 -2.31 -17.30
C LEU A 18 7.47 -3.19 -17.08
N THR A 19 7.53 -4.03 -16.05
CA THR A 19 6.42 -4.89 -15.65
C THR A 19 5.96 -4.48 -14.25
N ILE A 20 4.66 -4.22 -14.08
CA ILE A 20 4.05 -3.85 -12.80
C ILE A 20 2.97 -4.89 -12.48
N ASP A 21 3.13 -5.64 -11.39
CA ASP A 21 2.21 -6.70 -10.97
C ASP A 21 1.85 -7.70 -12.10
N GLY A 22 2.86 -8.05 -12.91
CA GLY A 22 2.70 -8.94 -14.07
C GLY A 22 2.18 -8.27 -15.35
N ILE A 23 1.85 -6.98 -15.32
CA ILE A 23 1.38 -6.21 -16.48
C ILE A 23 2.55 -5.46 -17.11
N SER A 24 2.83 -5.75 -18.38
CA SER A 24 3.85 -5.00 -19.14
C SER A 24 3.32 -3.63 -19.55
N VAL A 25 4.09 -2.58 -19.24
CA VAL A 25 3.77 -1.18 -19.58
C VAL A 25 4.98 -0.52 -20.21
N SER A 26 4.75 0.27 -21.26
CA SER A 26 5.77 1.07 -21.91
C SER A 26 5.49 2.55 -21.67
N VAL A 27 6.42 3.23 -21.02
CA VAL A 27 6.29 4.65 -20.64
C VAL A 27 7.45 5.47 -21.22
N PRO A 28 7.27 6.79 -21.42
CA PRO A 28 8.38 7.66 -21.80
C PRO A 28 9.52 7.58 -20.78
N LYS A 29 10.77 7.55 -21.26
CA LYS A 29 11.95 7.62 -20.39
C LYS A 29 11.87 8.83 -19.45
N GLY A 30 12.20 8.62 -18.18
CA GLY A 30 12.07 9.65 -17.13
C GLY A 30 10.73 9.63 -16.41
N THR A 31 9.76 8.83 -16.86
CA THR A 31 8.50 8.62 -16.13
C THR A 31 8.77 7.94 -14.79
N LEU A 32 8.09 8.39 -13.75
CA LEU A 32 8.17 7.82 -12.41
C LEU A 32 7.32 6.53 -12.32
N VAL A 33 7.75 5.57 -11.51
CA VAL A 33 7.05 4.29 -11.35
C VAL A 33 5.60 4.50 -10.90
N ILE A 34 5.34 5.46 -10.01
CA ILE A 34 3.96 5.76 -9.59
C ILE A 34 3.06 6.20 -10.76
N ARG A 35 3.62 6.92 -11.74
CA ARG A 35 2.88 7.38 -12.93
C ARG A 35 2.72 6.27 -13.96
N ALA A 36 3.69 5.36 -14.03
CA ALA A 36 3.56 4.16 -14.85
C ALA A 36 2.46 3.23 -14.31
N ALA A 37 2.38 3.05 -12.99
CA ALA A 37 1.33 2.27 -12.33
C ALA A 37 -0.08 2.86 -12.57
N GLU A 38 -0.22 4.19 -12.51
CA GLU A 38 -1.48 4.87 -12.81
C GLU A 38 -1.99 4.61 -14.23
N GLN A 39 -1.10 4.44 -15.22
CA GLN A 39 -1.49 4.16 -16.61
C GLN A 39 -2.12 2.78 -16.79
N VAL A 40 -1.76 1.82 -15.93
CA VAL A 40 -2.33 0.46 -15.92
C VAL A 40 -3.47 0.32 -14.90
N GLY A 41 -3.89 1.42 -14.26
CA GLY A 41 -4.99 1.44 -13.31
C GLY A 41 -4.62 1.02 -11.88
N ILE A 42 -3.33 0.79 -11.59
CA ILE A 42 -2.86 0.41 -10.26
C ILE A 42 -2.65 1.68 -9.42
N GLN A 43 -3.35 1.77 -8.29
CA GLN A 43 -3.28 2.92 -7.39
C GLN A 43 -2.35 2.63 -6.22
N ILE A 44 -1.17 3.24 -6.25
CA ILE A 44 -0.21 3.16 -5.13
C ILE A 44 -0.57 4.22 -4.09
N PRO A 45 -0.72 3.86 -2.80
CA PRO A 45 -1.11 4.82 -1.77
C PRO A 45 -0.04 5.90 -1.58
N ARG A 46 -0.47 7.16 -1.47
CA ARG A 46 0.41 8.33 -1.37
C ARG A 46 -0.22 9.44 -0.55
N PHE A 47 0.60 10.19 0.18
CA PHE A 47 0.18 11.42 0.87
C PHE A 47 0.88 12.68 0.35
N CYS A 48 2.19 12.62 0.12
CA CYS A 48 2.99 13.80 -0.26
C CYS A 48 3.19 13.99 -1.77
N ASP A 49 2.72 13.07 -2.61
CA ASP A 49 2.91 13.12 -4.06
C ASP A 49 1.66 13.69 -4.75
N HIS A 50 1.88 14.59 -5.72
CA HIS A 50 0.81 15.20 -6.51
C HIS A 50 1.34 15.49 -7.93
N PRO A 51 0.57 15.22 -9.00
CA PRO A 51 1.06 15.34 -10.38
C PRO A 51 1.54 16.74 -10.78
N LEU A 52 1.02 17.78 -10.12
CA LEU A 52 1.39 19.19 -10.38
C LEU A 52 2.57 19.68 -9.53
N LEU A 53 3.11 18.86 -8.62
CA LEU A 53 4.22 19.21 -7.74
C LEU A 53 5.44 18.35 -8.06
N SER A 54 6.62 18.87 -7.74
CA SER A 54 7.85 18.09 -7.85
C SER A 54 7.86 16.95 -6.82
N PRO A 55 8.38 15.76 -7.17
CA PRO A 55 8.44 14.63 -6.25
C PRO A 55 9.32 14.93 -5.03
N VAL A 56 8.80 14.66 -3.83
CA VAL A 56 9.52 14.88 -2.57
C VAL A 56 9.95 13.57 -1.90
N GLY A 57 9.10 12.54 -1.96
CA GLY A 57 9.37 11.26 -1.30
C GLY A 57 9.36 11.30 0.23
N ALA A 58 8.71 12.32 0.83
CA ALA A 58 8.70 12.51 2.28
C ALA A 58 7.85 11.47 3.02
N CYS A 59 6.64 11.17 2.52
CA CYS A 59 5.68 10.34 3.26
C CYS A 59 6.01 8.85 3.28
N ARG A 60 6.77 8.31 2.31
CA ARG A 60 7.07 6.86 2.21
C ARG A 60 5.83 5.93 2.18
N GLN A 61 4.60 6.41 2.02
CA GLN A 61 3.44 5.52 1.86
C GLN A 61 3.47 4.77 0.53
N CYS A 62 4.15 5.34 -0.47
CA CYS A 62 4.22 4.80 -1.83
C CYS A 62 5.31 3.73 -2.04
N LEU A 63 5.73 3.04 -0.97
CA LEU A 63 6.76 2.00 -1.04
C LEU A 63 6.27 0.84 -1.91
N VAL A 64 7.15 0.33 -2.76
CA VAL A 64 6.95 -0.82 -3.66
C VAL A 64 8.21 -1.67 -3.68
N GLU A 65 8.05 -2.94 -4.00
CA GLU A 65 9.18 -3.82 -4.26
C GLU A 65 9.63 -3.68 -5.70
N VAL A 66 10.95 -3.70 -5.90
CA VAL A 66 11.56 -3.49 -7.22
C VAL A 66 12.65 -4.51 -7.43
N ALA A 67 12.54 -5.23 -8.55
CA ALA A 67 13.58 -6.09 -9.08
C ALA A 67 14.12 -5.51 -10.38
N LEU A 68 15.45 -5.52 -10.51
CA LEU A 68 16.15 -5.05 -11.70
C LEU A 68 16.95 -6.21 -12.32
N PRO A 69 17.05 -6.26 -13.65
CA PRO A 69 17.86 -7.27 -14.31
C PRO A 69 19.33 -7.05 -14.01
N GLY A 70 19.99 -8.09 -13.49
CA GLY A 70 21.44 -8.12 -13.31
C GLY A 70 22.19 -8.33 -14.63
N PRO A 71 23.51 -8.05 -14.68
CA PRO A 71 24.35 -8.30 -15.86
C PRO A 71 24.31 -9.76 -16.36
N ASP A 72 24.06 -10.67 -15.44
CA ASP A 72 23.97 -12.13 -15.57
C ASP A 72 22.56 -12.60 -15.94
N GLY A 73 21.61 -11.68 -16.19
CA GLY A 73 20.22 -12.00 -16.51
C GLY A 73 19.38 -12.44 -15.31
N SER A 74 19.97 -12.49 -14.11
CA SER A 74 19.24 -12.76 -12.86
C SER A 74 18.46 -11.53 -12.40
N MET A 75 17.20 -11.70 -11.98
CA MET A 75 16.45 -10.59 -11.38
C MET A 75 16.97 -10.33 -9.96
N ARG A 76 17.53 -9.14 -9.76
CA ARG A 76 18.07 -8.71 -8.48
C ARG A 76 17.10 -7.75 -7.83
N GLN A 77 16.42 -8.23 -6.80
CA GLN A 77 15.67 -7.38 -5.90
C GLN A 77 16.62 -6.45 -5.14
N MET A 78 16.13 -5.24 -4.84
CA MET A 78 16.91 -4.30 -4.05
C MET A 78 17.03 -4.79 -2.60
N GLN A 79 18.23 -5.20 -2.22
CA GLN A 79 18.51 -5.77 -0.90
C GLN A 79 18.72 -4.67 0.14
N GLY A 80 18.07 -4.83 1.29
CA GLY A 80 18.26 -4.02 2.50
C GLY A 80 19.30 -4.64 3.44
N PRO A 81 19.15 -4.47 4.76
CA PRO A 81 19.92 -5.24 5.75
C PRO A 81 19.88 -6.76 5.47
N PRO A 82 20.84 -7.55 5.96
CA PRO A 82 20.99 -8.96 5.60
C PRO A 82 19.68 -9.74 5.71
N GLY A 83 19.19 -10.27 4.59
CA GLY A 83 17.98 -11.09 4.52
C GLY A 83 16.65 -10.32 4.46
N ARG A 84 16.64 -8.99 4.31
CA ARG A 84 15.40 -8.22 4.10
C ARG A 84 15.41 -7.47 2.78
N MET A 85 14.25 -7.44 2.12
CA MET A 85 14.01 -6.59 0.98
C MET A 85 13.97 -5.13 1.42
N LYS A 86 14.43 -4.23 0.55
CA LYS A 86 14.32 -2.78 0.76
C LYS A 86 13.25 -2.24 -0.19
N PRO A 87 12.01 -2.00 0.29
CA PRO A 87 11.00 -1.32 -0.48
C PRO A 87 11.48 0.07 -0.90
N GLN A 88 11.16 0.45 -2.13
CA GLN A 88 11.59 1.69 -2.77
C GLN A 88 10.40 2.63 -2.95
N ALA A 89 10.63 3.94 -2.79
CA ALA A 89 9.56 4.92 -2.96
C ALA A 89 9.25 5.12 -4.45
N SER A 90 8.08 4.65 -4.88
CA SER A 90 7.64 4.73 -6.29
C SER A 90 7.50 6.16 -6.82
N CYS A 91 7.21 7.13 -5.95
CA CYS A 91 7.04 8.53 -6.35
C CYS A 91 8.34 9.23 -6.74
N THR A 92 9.50 8.72 -6.32
CA THR A 92 10.82 9.29 -6.69
C THR A 92 11.63 8.38 -7.60
N LEU A 93 11.14 7.14 -7.82
CA LEU A 93 11.83 6.15 -8.61
C LEU A 93 11.49 6.32 -10.10
N VAL A 94 12.52 6.47 -10.92
CA VAL A 94 12.39 6.55 -12.38
C VAL A 94 12.29 5.13 -12.97
N ALA A 95 11.33 4.91 -13.85
CA ALA A 95 11.17 3.65 -14.56
C ALA A 95 12.41 3.34 -15.42
N SER A 96 12.90 2.11 -15.33
CA SER A 96 14.06 1.62 -16.09
C SER A 96 13.68 0.38 -16.90
N GLU A 97 14.45 0.09 -17.95
CA GLU A 97 14.15 -1.02 -18.87
C GLU A 97 14.26 -2.37 -18.14
N GLY A 98 13.27 -3.24 -18.34
CA GLY A 98 13.22 -4.56 -17.72
C GLY A 98 12.99 -4.53 -16.21
N MET A 99 12.63 -3.38 -15.63
CA MET A 99 12.27 -3.28 -14.22
C MET A 99 10.99 -4.07 -13.94
N GLU A 100 10.99 -4.88 -12.89
CA GLU A 100 9.81 -5.52 -12.34
C GLU A 100 9.44 -4.83 -11.03
N VAL A 101 8.18 -4.42 -10.92
CA VAL A 101 7.63 -3.72 -9.76
C VAL A 101 6.48 -4.55 -9.21
N THR A 102 6.53 -4.81 -7.91
CA THR A 102 5.46 -5.47 -7.18
C THR A 102 4.87 -4.45 -6.21
N THR A 103 3.57 -4.15 -6.35
CA THR A 103 2.89 -3.13 -5.55
C THR A 103 2.13 -3.69 -4.35
N GLU A 104 1.87 -5.00 -4.34
CA GLU A 104 1.22 -5.75 -3.27
C GLU A 104 2.08 -6.97 -2.91
N GLY A 105 2.37 -7.15 -1.62
CA GLY A 105 3.27 -8.20 -1.14
C GLY A 105 3.58 -8.04 0.34
N PRO A 106 4.04 -9.12 1.02
CA PRO A 106 4.17 -9.12 2.48
C PRO A 106 5.19 -8.10 2.99
N ASP A 107 6.29 -7.86 2.28
CA ASP A 107 7.28 -6.85 2.69
C ASP A 107 6.82 -5.43 2.33
N VAL A 108 6.06 -5.25 1.24
CA VAL A 108 5.42 -3.95 0.89
C VAL A 108 4.38 -3.55 1.93
N GLU A 109 3.44 -4.44 2.23
CA GLU A 109 2.34 -4.20 3.17
C GLU A 109 2.89 -3.85 4.55
N LYS A 110 3.79 -4.68 5.06
CA LYS A 110 4.47 -4.44 6.34
C LYS A 110 5.20 -3.10 6.39
N ALA A 111 5.83 -2.70 5.29
CA ALA A 111 6.51 -1.41 5.23
C ALA A 111 5.52 -0.23 5.22
N ARG A 112 4.39 -0.35 4.50
CA ARG A 112 3.35 0.67 4.45
C ARG A 112 2.61 0.80 5.79
N GLU A 113 2.35 -0.31 6.46
CA GLU A 113 1.78 -0.34 7.81
C GLU A 113 2.72 0.35 8.80
N ALA A 114 4.01 -0.02 8.82
CA ALA A 114 4.99 0.61 9.71
C ALA A 114 5.12 2.13 9.46
N VAL A 115 5.00 2.57 8.21
CA VAL A 115 4.99 4.00 7.87
C VAL A 115 3.73 4.68 8.38
N LEU A 116 2.56 4.05 8.23
CA LEU A 116 1.30 4.59 8.70
C LEU A 116 1.28 4.68 10.23
N GLU A 117 1.70 3.61 10.93
CA GLU A 117 1.89 3.63 12.38
C GLU A 117 2.79 4.78 12.80
N TYR A 118 3.95 4.95 12.14
CA TYR A 118 4.88 6.02 12.46
C TYR A 118 4.27 7.42 12.29
N MET A 119 3.45 7.62 11.26
CA MET A 119 2.74 8.88 11.07
C MET A 119 1.70 9.12 12.16
N LEU A 120 1.00 8.07 12.59
CA LEU A 120 -0.08 8.16 13.56
C LEU A 120 0.41 8.32 15.00
N ILE A 121 1.64 7.92 15.35
CA ILE A 121 2.23 8.14 16.69
C ILE A 121 2.13 9.60 17.14
N ASN A 122 2.29 10.54 16.21
CA ASN A 122 2.25 11.98 16.51
C ASN A 122 1.01 12.69 15.94
N HIS A 123 0.10 11.95 15.30
CA HIS A 123 -1.14 12.53 14.79
C HIS A 123 -2.09 12.81 15.97
N PRO A 124 -2.64 14.03 16.11
CA PRO A 124 -3.57 14.31 17.19
C PRO A 124 -4.81 13.43 17.04
N LEU A 125 -5.34 12.91 18.15
CA LEU A 125 -6.60 12.12 18.18
C LEU A 125 -7.83 13.03 18.03
N ASP A 126 -7.77 13.98 17.10
CA ASP A 126 -8.80 14.98 16.83
C ASP A 126 -9.87 14.46 15.84
N CYS A 127 -9.79 13.19 15.45
CA CYS A 127 -10.84 12.54 14.67
C CYS A 127 -12.16 12.61 15.46
N PRO A 128 -13.23 13.23 14.91
CA PRO A 128 -14.50 13.31 15.60
C PRO A 128 -15.05 11.89 15.73
N VAL A 129 -15.10 11.38 16.96
CA VAL A 129 -15.59 10.05 17.37
C VAL A 129 -17.07 9.76 17.00
N GLY A 130 -17.71 10.57 16.15
CA GLY A 130 -19.15 10.45 15.84
C GLY A 130 -19.61 10.86 14.43
N ARG A 131 -18.72 11.12 13.46
CA ARG A 131 -19.14 11.30 12.06
C ARG A 131 -18.23 10.48 11.14
N GLY A 132 -18.86 9.55 10.41
CA GLY A 132 -18.28 8.48 9.59
C GLY A 132 -17.47 8.95 8.38
N ASP A 133 -16.46 9.78 8.61
CA ASP A 133 -15.66 10.38 7.55
C ASP A 133 -14.23 9.81 7.54
N VAL A 134 -13.81 9.17 8.64
CA VAL A 134 -12.52 8.45 8.79
C VAL A 134 -12.63 7.14 9.61
N GLY A 135 -13.86 6.65 9.84
CA GLY A 135 -14.12 5.61 10.85
C GLY A 135 -14.22 4.17 10.35
N GLU A 136 -14.40 3.90 9.06
CA GLU A 136 -14.64 2.53 8.59
C GLU A 136 -13.38 1.84 8.05
N HIS A 137 -12.50 2.51 7.29
CA HIS A 137 -11.30 1.85 6.75
C HIS A 137 -10.15 1.70 7.77
N ASP A 138 -9.95 2.67 8.67
CA ASP A 138 -8.87 2.58 9.67
C ASP A 138 -9.25 1.69 10.85
N ALA A 139 -10.52 1.70 11.27
CA ALA A 139 -11.00 0.74 12.26
C ALA A 139 -10.90 -0.69 11.74
N LEU A 140 -11.19 -0.93 10.45
CA LEU A 140 -11.04 -2.24 9.81
C LEU A 140 -9.58 -2.73 9.76
N HIS A 141 -8.61 -1.86 9.48
CA HIS A 141 -7.20 -2.24 9.52
C HIS A 141 -6.72 -2.49 10.95
N ILE A 142 -7.11 -1.64 11.90
CA ILE A 142 -6.73 -1.81 13.31
C ILE A 142 -7.40 -3.06 13.90
N ILE A 143 -8.68 -3.29 13.62
CA ILE A 143 -9.41 -4.50 14.05
C ILE A 143 -8.85 -5.73 13.33
N GLY A 144 -8.54 -5.63 12.03
CA GLY A 144 -7.89 -6.69 11.26
C GLY A 144 -6.54 -7.09 11.85
N PHE A 145 -5.69 -6.11 12.18
CA PHE A 145 -4.40 -6.30 12.83
C PHE A 145 -4.54 -6.90 14.24
N VAL A 146 -5.49 -6.42 15.04
CA VAL A 146 -5.77 -6.98 16.38
C VAL A 146 -6.26 -8.42 16.27
N LEU A 147 -7.12 -8.72 15.29
CA LEU A 147 -7.63 -10.08 15.02
C LEU A 147 -6.56 -10.98 14.37
N GLU A 148 -5.55 -10.43 13.72
CA GLU A 148 -4.43 -11.19 13.14
C GLU A 148 -3.35 -11.50 14.19
N GLN A 149 -3.24 -10.70 15.25
CA GLN A 149 -2.44 -11.01 16.44
C GLN A 149 -3.15 -11.91 17.45
N LEU A 150 -4.48 -12.02 17.36
CA LEU A 150 -5.29 -12.98 18.10
C LEU A 150 -5.46 -14.22 17.22
N ASP A 151 -4.54 -15.18 17.32
CA ASP A 151 -4.82 -16.53 16.82
C ASP A 151 -6.20 -16.98 17.37
N PRO A 152 -7.09 -17.56 16.55
CA PRO A 152 -8.39 -18.02 16.99
C PRO A 152 -8.26 -19.38 17.69
N ASP A 153 -7.37 -19.49 18.67
CA ASP A 153 -7.34 -20.65 19.54
C ASP A 153 -8.55 -20.62 20.50
N PRO A 154 -9.15 -21.78 20.82
CA PRO A 154 -10.33 -21.87 21.68
C PRO A 154 -10.29 -21.05 23.00
N PRO A 155 -9.14 -20.92 23.70
CA PRO A 155 -9.07 -20.12 24.92
C PRO A 155 -9.19 -18.60 24.66
N ALA A 156 -8.74 -18.10 23.51
CA ALA A 156 -8.84 -16.69 23.15
C ALA A 156 -10.30 -16.29 22.90
N ILE A 157 -11.08 -17.16 22.23
CA ILE A 157 -12.51 -16.97 22.00
C ILE A 157 -13.26 -16.92 23.35
N GLU A 158 -12.93 -17.82 24.28
CA GLU A 158 -13.56 -17.86 25.60
C GLU A 158 -13.20 -16.64 26.49
N ALA A 159 -11.98 -16.12 26.37
CA ALA A 159 -11.58 -14.87 26.99
C ALA A 159 -12.34 -13.65 26.42
N LEU A 160 -12.59 -13.62 25.11
CA LEU A 160 -13.39 -12.57 24.47
C LEU A 160 -14.87 -12.62 24.89
N ARG A 161 -15.43 -13.83 25.11
CA ARG A 161 -16.76 -14.00 25.74
C ARG A 161 -16.80 -13.38 27.13
N ALA A 162 -15.80 -13.70 27.95
CA ALA A 162 -15.72 -13.25 29.34
C ALA A 162 -15.57 -11.73 29.47
N LEU A 163 -14.95 -11.09 28.46
CA LEU A 163 -14.81 -9.63 28.39
C LEU A 163 -16.03 -8.92 27.76
N GLY A 164 -17.04 -9.67 27.28
CA GLY A 164 -18.26 -9.12 26.70
C GLY A 164 -18.08 -8.45 25.34
N VAL A 165 -16.96 -8.70 24.66
CA VAL A 165 -16.59 -8.08 23.37
C VAL A 165 -17.21 -8.84 22.18
N GLU A 166 -17.67 -10.07 22.41
CA GLU A 166 -18.23 -10.96 21.40
C GLU A 166 -19.43 -10.35 20.64
N ALA A 167 -20.33 -9.67 21.35
CA ALA A 167 -21.48 -9.00 20.72
C ALA A 167 -21.09 -7.81 19.83
N ALA A 168 -19.92 -7.20 20.06
CA ALA A 168 -19.38 -6.17 19.17
C ALA A 168 -18.76 -6.80 17.92
N LEU A 169 -18.09 -7.95 18.08
CA LEU A 169 -17.49 -8.71 16.98
C LEU A 169 -18.55 -9.36 16.08
N ASP A 170 -19.65 -9.88 16.63
CA ASP A 170 -20.80 -10.39 15.86
C ASP A 170 -21.46 -9.30 15.01
N ARG A 171 -21.58 -8.09 15.57
CA ARG A 171 -22.12 -6.93 14.83
C ARG A 171 -21.20 -6.51 13.70
N LEU A 172 -19.89 -6.55 13.91
CA LEU A 172 -18.90 -6.30 12.86
C LEU A 172 -18.96 -7.40 11.78
N ALA A 173 -18.95 -8.68 12.17
CA ALA A 173 -19.07 -9.81 11.24
C ALA A 173 -20.35 -9.72 10.39
N THR A 174 -21.49 -9.37 11.00
CA THR A 174 -22.76 -9.17 10.31
C THR A 174 -22.72 -7.95 9.39
N ALA A 175 -22.11 -6.84 9.82
CA ALA A 175 -21.94 -5.64 8.99
C ALA A 175 -21.06 -5.88 7.75
N PHE A 176 -20.11 -6.82 7.84
CA PHE A 176 -19.19 -7.12 6.74
C PHE A 176 -19.54 -8.37 5.92
N ALA A 177 -20.57 -9.13 6.26
CA ALA A 177 -20.98 -10.35 5.54
C ALA A 177 -21.28 -10.14 4.03
N GLY A 178 -21.45 -8.90 3.57
CA GLY A 178 -21.61 -8.53 2.16
C GLY A 178 -20.40 -7.85 1.50
N ALA A 179 -19.29 -7.64 2.22
CA ALA A 179 -18.11 -6.98 1.68
C ALA A 179 -17.27 -7.95 0.81
N PRO A 180 -17.06 -7.66 -0.49
CA PRO A 180 -16.41 -8.62 -1.40
C PRO A 180 -14.94 -8.93 -1.02
N ASN A 181 -14.29 -8.07 -0.24
CA ASN A 181 -12.86 -8.14 0.08
C ASN A 181 -12.58 -8.14 1.59
N LEU A 182 -13.35 -8.93 2.36
CA LEU A 182 -13.04 -9.20 3.76
C LEU A 182 -11.62 -9.82 3.91
N PRO A 183 -10.78 -9.29 4.82
CA PRO A 183 -9.50 -9.91 5.17
C PRO A 183 -9.67 -11.38 5.58
N ALA A 184 -8.68 -12.22 5.24
CA ALA A 184 -8.74 -13.66 5.51
C ALA A 184 -8.93 -13.98 7.00
N ALA A 185 -8.36 -13.18 7.89
CA ALA A 185 -8.51 -13.31 9.33
C ALA A 185 -9.96 -13.08 9.81
N THR A 186 -10.63 -12.04 9.29
CA THR A 186 -12.04 -11.76 9.61
C THR A 186 -12.97 -12.87 9.14
N ARG A 187 -12.68 -13.49 7.99
CA ARG A 187 -13.42 -14.67 7.50
C ARG A 187 -13.20 -15.91 8.39
N ARG A 188 -11.98 -16.12 8.88
CA ARG A 188 -11.66 -17.24 9.79
C ARG A 188 -12.35 -17.06 11.14
N TYR A 189 -12.33 -15.85 11.70
CA TYR A 189 -13.02 -15.53 12.94
C TYR A 189 -14.54 -15.70 12.81
N ALA A 190 -15.16 -15.13 11.76
CA ALA A 190 -16.60 -15.28 11.50
C ALA A 190 -17.05 -16.73 11.22
N ALA A 191 -16.13 -17.63 10.85
CA ALA A 191 -16.42 -19.06 10.69
C ALA A 191 -16.22 -19.87 11.98
N ALA A 192 -15.55 -19.30 12.99
CA ALA A 192 -15.20 -19.94 14.26
C ALA A 192 -16.12 -19.54 15.43
N VAL A 193 -16.87 -18.43 15.29
CA VAL A 193 -17.97 -18.01 16.17
C VAL A 193 -19.28 -18.60 15.67
#